data_AF-A0A2W5ASW5-F1
#
_entry.id   AF-A0A2W5ASW5-F1
#
_cell.length_a   1.000
_cell.length_b   1.000
_cell.length_c   1.000
_cell.angle_alpha   90.00
_cell.angle_beta   90.00
_cell.angle_gamma   90.00
#
_symmetry.space_group_name_H-M   'P 1'
#
loop_
_entity.id
_entity.type
_entity.pdbx_description
1 polymer ?
#
loop_
_entity_poly.entity_id
_entity_poly.type
_entity_poly.pdbx_seq_one_letter_code
_entity_poly.pdbx_strand_id
1 'polypeptide(L)'
;DCGKETVALLKSAIETPADGVVLILLHSGKGRNKRLVNEWQKLGVRIFPAEPLRPRERRSFVEQEFRSYGVSVGPEVVDRMLDSVGSDLRELASAVSQLVADTDANVTPDAVQRYYQGQAEVTGFDIADLVLAGRQGEAVAAARRAIQLGVPLVLIASALSTAMRDVARVAGAGRIDPRRDASAFGMAPWKLEKTLRVARQWPPAAVSRGVQLVAQLDAGVKGQLPAPEYAVEDTVRQLAGLIARR
;
A
#
# COMPACT_ATOMS: atom_id res chain seq x y z
N ASP A 1 -6.03 -11.77 21.97
CA ASP A 1 -6.07 -13.12 22.55
C ASP A 1 -6.76 -12.98 23.90
N CYS A 2 -7.93 -13.58 24.10
CA CYS A 2 -8.75 -13.34 25.31
C CYS A 2 -8.69 -14.57 26.21
N GLY A 3 -8.47 -14.35 27.50
CA GLY A 3 -8.49 -15.42 28.51
C GLY A 3 -9.88 -16.04 28.68
N LYS A 4 -9.95 -17.23 29.28
CA LYS A 4 -11.21 -17.98 29.46
C LYS A 4 -12.28 -17.19 30.22
N GLU A 5 -11.87 -16.42 31.23
CA GLU A 5 -12.77 -15.57 32.02
C GLU A 5 -13.41 -14.47 31.17
N THR A 6 -12.62 -13.78 30.34
CA THR A 6 -13.12 -12.76 29.41
C THR A 6 -14.08 -13.34 28.40
N VAL A 7 -13.82 -14.56 27.89
CA VAL A 7 -14.71 -15.25 26.96
C VAL A 7 -16.05 -15.58 27.62
N ALA A 8 -16.04 -16.04 28.87
CA ALA A 8 -17.27 -16.32 29.62
C ALA A 8 -18.10 -15.05 29.86
N LEU A 9 -17.44 -13.94 30.23
CA LEU A 9 -18.10 -12.64 30.42
C LEU A 9 -18.74 -12.14 29.12
N LEU A 10 -18.01 -12.19 28.00
CA LEU A 10 -18.53 -11.81 26.69
C LEU A 10 -19.72 -12.67 26.27
N LYS A 11 -19.66 -13.98 26.51
CA LYS A 11 -20.79 -14.88 26.24
C LYS A 11 -22.03 -14.47 27.04
N SER A 12 -21.89 -14.19 28.33
CA SER A 12 -23.01 -13.74 29.16
C SER A 12 -23.60 -12.42 28.66
N ALA A 13 -22.77 -11.48 28.21
CA ALA A 13 -23.21 -10.21 27.66
C ALA A 13 -23.90 -10.33 26.29
N ILE A 14 -23.57 -11.38 25.51
CA ILE A 14 -24.25 -11.71 24.25
C ILE A 14 -25.62 -12.32 24.52
N GLU A 15 -25.71 -13.26 25.46
CA GLU A 15 -26.97 -13.95 25.80
C GLU A 15 -27.97 -13.02 26.48
N THR A 16 -27.48 -12.10 27.32
CA THR A 16 -28.30 -11.14 28.06
C THR A 16 -27.67 -9.75 27.99
N PRO A 17 -27.80 -9.03 26.86
CA PRO A 17 -27.30 -7.66 26.75
C PRO A 17 -28.09 -6.75 27.70
N ALA A 18 -27.41 -5.80 28.33
CA ALA A 18 -28.06 -4.79 29.15
C ALA A 18 -28.94 -3.87 28.30
N ASP A 19 -30.04 -3.41 28.87
CA ASP A 19 -30.97 -2.52 28.16
C ASP A 19 -30.26 -1.25 27.66
N GLY A 20 -30.48 -0.93 26.38
CA GLY A 20 -29.85 0.21 25.71
C GLY A 20 -28.39 -0.02 25.29
N VAL A 21 -27.81 -1.20 25.51
CA VAL A 21 -26.41 -1.49 25.15
C VAL A 21 -26.33 -2.27 23.84
N VAL A 22 -25.52 -1.78 22.90
CA VAL A 22 -25.15 -2.50 21.68
C VAL A 22 -23.72 -3.01 21.81
N LEU A 23 -23.54 -4.33 21.66
CA LEU A 23 -22.23 -4.96 21.73
C LEU A 23 -21.63 -5.11 20.32
N ILE A 24 -20.51 -4.43 20.07
CA ILE A 24 -19.72 -4.59 18.84
C ILE A 24 -18.45 -5.37 19.16
N LEU A 25 -18.28 -6.52 18.52
CA LEU A 25 -17.16 -7.43 18.76
C LEU A 25 -16.23 -7.43 17.55
N LEU A 26 -14.98 -6.98 17.76
CA LEU A 26 -13.93 -7.05 16.75
C LEU A 26 -13.05 -8.28 16.98
N HIS A 27 -13.00 -9.17 15.99
CA HIS A 27 -12.16 -10.36 16.03
C HIS A 27 -11.36 -10.49 14.73
N SER A 28 -10.08 -10.87 14.82
CA SER A 28 -9.18 -10.98 13.66
C SER A 28 -9.45 -12.17 12.72
N GLY A 29 -10.50 -12.96 13.01
CA GLY A 29 -10.80 -14.23 12.34
C GLY A 29 -9.76 -15.36 12.51
N LYS A 30 -8.65 -15.12 13.20
CA LYS A 30 -7.51 -16.07 13.33
C LYS A 30 -7.19 -16.39 14.78
N GLY A 31 -6.26 -17.32 14.99
CA GLY A 31 -5.71 -17.63 16.31
C GLY A 31 -6.53 -18.63 17.13
N ARG A 32 -6.19 -18.72 18.43
CA ARG A 32 -6.70 -19.73 19.37
C ARG A 32 -8.21 -19.66 19.57
N ASN A 33 -8.78 -18.46 19.54
CA ASN A 33 -10.19 -18.19 19.80
C ASN A 33 -11.06 -18.08 18.54
N LYS A 34 -10.55 -18.43 17.35
CA LYS A 34 -11.30 -18.32 16.08
C LYS A 34 -12.64 -19.06 16.06
N ARG A 35 -12.77 -20.14 16.86
CA ARG A 35 -14.02 -20.93 16.96
C ARG A 35 -15.17 -20.11 17.57
N LEU A 36 -14.86 -19.13 18.42
CA LEU A 36 -15.84 -18.26 19.07
C LEU A 36 -16.69 -17.48 18.07
N VAL A 37 -16.11 -17.09 16.93
CA VAL A 37 -16.84 -16.35 15.88
C VAL A 37 -18.06 -17.15 15.40
N ASN A 38 -17.86 -18.44 15.10
CA ASN A 38 -18.93 -19.33 14.65
C ASN A 38 -19.86 -19.75 15.80
N GLU A 39 -19.35 -19.86 17.03
CA GLU A 39 -20.17 -20.19 18.21
C GLU A 39 -21.11 -19.05 18.57
N TRP A 40 -20.64 -17.81 18.57
CA TRP A 40 -21.45 -16.63 18.87
C TRP A 40 -22.47 -16.31 17.78
N GLN A 41 -22.21 -16.70 16.53
CA GLN A 41 -23.23 -16.66 15.48
C GLN A 41 -24.48 -17.47 15.85
N LYS A 42 -24.31 -18.62 16.52
CA LYS A 42 -25.42 -19.45 17.00
C LYS A 42 -26.18 -18.81 18.17
N LEU A 43 -25.58 -17.84 18.85
CA LEU A 43 -26.20 -17.03 19.90
C LEU A 43 -26.90 -15.79 19.35
N GLY A 44 -27.01 -15.65 18.02
CA GLY A 44 -27.68 -14.52 17.37
C GLY A 44 -26.77 -13.35 17.01
N VAL A 45 -25.44 -13.47 17.19
CA VAL A 45 -24.50 -12.43 16.75
C VAL A 45 -24.46 -12.38 15.23
N ARG A 46 -24.76 -11.21 14.67
CA ARG A 46 -24.60 -10.96 13.23
C ARG A 46 -23.12 -10.76 12.90
N ILE A 47 -22.60 -11.57 11.98
CA ILE A 47 -21.21 -11.47 11.53
C ILE A 47 -21.12 -10.53 10.33
N PHE A 48 -20.19 -9.59 10.40
CA PHE A 48 -19.76 -8.76 9.28
C PHE A 48 -18.31 -9.15 8.90
N PRO A 49 -18.10 -9.90 7.82
CA PRO A 49 -16.76 -10.29 7.40
C PRO A 49 -16.00 -9.07 6.88
N ALA A 50 -14.78 -8.86 7.38
CA ALA A 50 -13.89 -7.77 6.98
C ALA A 50 -12.52 -8.35 6.59
N GLU A 51 -12.54 -9.31 5.65
CA GLU A 51 -11.32 -9.93 5.16
C GLU A 51 -10.50 -8.94 4.31
N PRO A 52 -9.15 -8.99 4.37
CA PRO A 52 -8.33 -8.18 3.49
C PRO A 52 -8.61 -8.51 2.02
N LEU A 53 -8.92 -7.49 1.22
CA LEU A 53 -9.11 -7.65 -0.22
C LEU A 53 -7.79 -7.92 -0.93
N ARG A 54 -7.82 -8.85 -1.88
CA ARG A 54 -6.72 -9.09 -2.82
C ARG A 54 -6.69 -7.96 -3.85
N PRO A 55 -5.52 -7.65 -4.45
CA PRO A 55 -5.42 -6.58 -5.44
C PRO A 55 -6.42 -6.70 -6.61
N ARG A 56 -6.73 -7.93 -7.05
CA ARG A 56 -7.72 -8.20 -8.12
C ARG A 56 -9.16 -7.86 -7.73
N GLU A 57 -9.46 -7.75 -6.44
CA GLU A 57 -10.81 -7.52 -5.92
C GLU A 57 -11.11 -6.01 -5.74
N ARG A 58 -10.09 -5.16 -5.89
CA ARG A 58 -10.21 -3.70 -5.71
C ARG A 58 -11.17 -3.03 -6.69
N ARG A 59 -11.17 -3.45 -7.96
CA ARG A 59 -12.15 -2.95 -8.96
C ARG A 59 -13.57 -3.21 -8.49
N SER A 60 -13.86 -4.46 -8.08
CA SER A 60 -15.16 -4.85 -7.56
C SER A 60 -15.55 -4.10 -6.28
N PHE A 61 -14.58 -3.76 -5.43
CA PHE A 61 -14.83 -2.95 -4.24
C PHE A 61 -15.31 -1.54 -4.61
N VAL A 62 -14.58 -0.83 -5.48
CA VAL A 62 -14.96 0.52 -5.93
C VAL A 62 -16.35 0.50 -6.58
N GLU A 63 -16.64 -0.49 -7.43
CA GLU A 63 -17.96 -0.65 -8.02
C GLU A 63 -19.07 -0.89 -6.99
N GLN A 64 -18.79 -1.68 -5.93
CA GLN A 64 -19.75 -1.95 -4.86
C GLN A 64 -20.00 -0.71 -3.99
N GLU A 65 -18.97 0.08 -3.73
CA GLU A 65 -19.09 1.35 -3.01
C GLU A 65 -20.01 2.32 -3.79
N PHE A 66 -19.80 2.53 -5.09
CA PHE A 66 -20.73 3.36 -5.89
C PHE A 66 -22.17 2.82 -5.85
N ARG A 67 -22.33 1.49 -5.97
CA ARG A 67 -23.64 0.84 -5.89
C ARG A 67 -24.32 1.04 -4.53
N SER A 68 -23.55 1.12 -3.44
CA SER A 68 -24.08 1.39 -2.10
C SER A 68 -24.74 2.77 -1.97
N TYR A 69 -24.30 3.72 -2.80
CA TYR A 69 -24.91 5.05 -2.96
C TYR A 69 -25.96 5.12 -4.08
N GLY A 70 -26.32 3.98 -4.69
CA GLY A 70 -27.30 3.93 -5.79
C GLY A 70 -26.76 4.38 -7.14
N VAL A 71 -25.43 4.52 -7.29
CA VAL A 71 -24.78 4.98 -8.52
C VAL A 71 -24.18 3.80 -9.28
N SER A 72 -24.37 3.76 -10.60
CA SER A 72 -23.69 2.82 -11.49
C SER A 72 -22.69 3.59 -12.34
N VAL A 73 -21.44 3.13 -12.37
CA VAL A 73 -20.35 3.77 -13.10
C VAL A 73 -19.74 2.81 -14.11
N GLY A 74 -19.20 3.36 -15.20
CA GLY A 74 -18.48 2.58 -16.21
C GLY A 74 -17.08 2.15 -15.74
N PRO A 75 -16.46 1.16 -16.42
CA PRO A 75 -15.14 0.66 -16.06
C PRO A 75 -14.04 1.74 -16.11
N GLU A 76 -14.19 2.74 -16.97
CA GLU A 76 -13.25 3.85 -17.08
C GLU A 76 -13.21 4.71 -15.80
N VAL A 77 -14.36 4.94 -15.15
CA VAL A 77 -14.44 5.66 -13.87
C VAL A 77 -13.70 4.88 -12.79
N VAL A 78 -13.91 3.56 -12.73
CA VAL A 78 -13.27 2.68 -11.75
C VAL A 78 -11.76 2.69 -11.94
N ASP A 79 -11.29 2.60 -13.18
CA ASP A 79 -9.86 2.61 -13.49
C ASP A 79 -9.24 3.97 -13.12
N ARG A 80 -9.92 5.08 -13.44
CA ARG A 80 -9.49 6.41 -13.03
C ARG A 80 -9.45 6.60 -11.51
N MET A 81 -10.39 6.02 -10.77
CA MET A 81 -10.39 6.06 -9.32
C MET A 81 -9.18 5.34 -8.75
N LEU A 82 -8.87 4.15 -9.25
CA LEU A 82 -7.70 3.38 -8.81
C LEU A 82 -6.40 4.09 -9.16
N ASP A 83 -6.33 4.71 -10.34
CA ASP A 83 -5.14 5.46 -10.77
C ASP A 83 -4.96 6.78 -10.02
N SER A 84 -6.06 7.47 -9.68
CA SER A 84 -6.04 8.83 -9.11
C SER A 84 -6.13 8.87 -7.59
N VAL A 85 -6.66 7.84 -6.94
CA VAL A 85 -6.78 7.74 -5.48
C VAL A 85 -5.81 6.69 -4.93
N GLY A 86 -5.49 5.66 -5.72
CA GLY A 86 -4.54 4.63 -5.34
C GLY A 86 -5.25 3.38 -4.81
N SER A 87 -4.77 2.86 -3.68
CA SER A 87 -5.04 1.48 -3.30
C SER A 87 -5.48 1.21 -1.87
N ASP A 88 -5.53 2.25 -1.05
CA ASP A 88 -6.14 2.20 0.28
C ASP A 88 -7.68 2.18 0.15
N LEU A 89 -8.33 1.25 0.85
CA LEU A 89 -9.76 1.05 0.74
C LEU A 89 -10.58 2.16 1.41
N ARG A 90 -10.04 2.80 2.45
CA ARG A 90 -10.73 3.89 3.15
C ARG A 90 -10.70 5.15 2.32
N GLU A 91 -9.58 5.41 1.67
CA GLU A 91 -9.44 6.53 0.73
C GLU A 91 -10.35 6.34 -0.48
N LEU A 92 -10.37 5.14 -1.07
CA LEU A 92 -11.29 4.82 -2.16
C LEU A 92 -12.76 5.01 -1.75
N ALA A 93 -13.17 4.51 -0.57
CA ALA A 93 -14.54 4.68 -0.09
C ALA A 93 -14.90 6.15 0.18
N SER A 94 -13.97 6.92 0.76
CA SER A 94 -14.15 8.34 1.00
C SER A 94 -14.22 9.14 -0.31
N ALA A 95 -13.43 8.77 -1.30
CA ALA A 95 -13.45 9.41 -2.61
C ALA A 95 -14.74 9.10 -3.37
N VAL A 96 -15.25 7.87 -3.26
CA VAL A 96 -16.56 7.49 -3.82
C VAL A 96 -17.67 8.32 -3.18
N SER A 97 -17.73 8.39 -1.84
CA SER A 97 -18.82 9.13 -1.16
C SER A 97 -18.80 10.62 -1.51
N GLN A 98 -17.62 11.21 -1.58
CA GLN A 98 -17.43 12.60 -1.98
C GLN A 98 -17.85 12.83 -3.43
N LEU A 99 -17.40 12.00 -4.39
CA LEU A 99 -17.80 12.14 -5.80
C LEU A 99 -19.30 12.07 -5.98
N VAL A 100 -19.96 11.13 -5.31
CA VAL A 100 -21.42 11.01 -5.42
C VAL A 100 -22.11 12.27 -4.88
N ALA A 101 -21.64 12.82 -3.76
CA ALA A 101 -22.18 14.04 -3.19
C ALA A 101 -21.91 15.28 -4.06
N ASP A 102 -20.70 15.44 -4.57
CA ASP A 102 -20.24 16.63 -5.29
C ASP A 102 -20.68 16.67 -6.76
N THR A 103 -21.19 15.55 -7.30
CA THR A 103 -21.66 15.44 -8.70
C THR A 103 -23.16 15.19 -8.81
N ASP A 104 -23.90 15.26 -7.71
CA ASP A 104 -25.32 14.88 -7.65
C ASP A 104 -25.56 13.51 -8.33
N ALA A 105 -24.72 12.52 -7.98
CA ALA A 105 -24.67 11.17 -8.54
C ALA A 105 -24.30 11.04 -10.05
N ASN A 106 -23.95 12.12 -10.74
CA ASN A 106 -23.50 12.08 -12.14
C ASN A 106 -21.96 11.93 -12.26
N VAL A 107 -21.45 10.76 -11.89
CA VAL A 107 -20.01 10.49 -11.84
C VAL A 107 -19.45 10.13 -13.22
N THR A 108 -18.54 10.95 -13.74
CA THR A 108 -17.84 10.76 -15.03
C THR A 108 -16.33 10.63 -14.83
N PRO A 109 -15.57 10.08 -15.81
CA PRO A 109 -14.11 10.04 -15.73
C PRO A 109 -13.50 11.44 -15.56
N ASP A 110 -14.06 12.45 -16.22
CA ASP A 110 -13.63 13.84 -16.10
C ASP A 110 -13.88 14.42 -14.71
N ALA A 111 -14.98 14.02 -14.05
CA ALA A 111 -15.23 14.40 -12.67
C ALA A 111 -14.16 13.80 -11.73
N VAL A 112 -13.84 12.50 -11.89
CA VAL A 112 -12.74 11.88 -11.12
C VAL A 112 -11.44 12.63 -11.35
N GLN A 113 -11.11 12.92 -12.61
CA GLN A 113 -9.90 13.65 -12.97
C GLN A 113 -9.87 15.06 -12.37
N ARG A 114 -11.00 15.76 -12.30
CA ARG A 114 -11.12 17.12 -11.74
C ARG A 114 -10.96 17.14 -10.22
N TYR A 115 -11.58 16.20 -9.51
CA TYR A 115 -11.58 16.17 -8.05
C TYR A 115 -10.31 15.51 -7.47
N TYR A 116 -9.73 14.55 -8.18
CA TYR A 116 -8.58 13.76 -7.72
C TYR A 116 -7.33 13.96 -8.59
N GLN A 117 -7.23 15.10 -9.30
CA GLN A 117 -6.03 15.44 -10.07
C GLN A 117 -4.79 15.47 -9.17
N GLY A 118 -3.83 14.56 -9.40
CA GLY A 118 -2.58 14.53 -8.64
C GLY A 118 -2.77 14.19 -7.15
N GLN A 119 -3.89 13.56 -6.80
CA GLN A 119 -4.17 12.96 -5.49
C GLN A 119 -3.80 11.48 -5.41
N ALA A 120 -3.22 10.88 -6.46
CA ALA A 120 -2.65 9.56 -6.32
C ALA A 120 -1.53 9.70 -5.29
N GLU A 121 -1.73 9.15 -4.10
CA GLU A 121 -0.75 9.23 -3.03
C GLU A 121 0.59 8.79 -3.61
N VAL A 122 1.55 9.71 -3.64
CA VAL A 122 2.89 9.35 -4.06
C VAL A 122 3.47 8.50 -2.94
N THR A 123 3.41 7.18 -3.12
CA THR A 123 3.92 6.25 -2.12
C THR A 123 5.44 6.22 -2.18
N GLY A 124 6.07 5.74 -1.10
CA GLY A 124 7.50 5.44 -1.12
C GLY A 124 7.88 4.45 -2.24
N PHE A 125 6.96 3.58 -2.66
CA PHE A 125 7.19 2.62 -3.73
C PHE A 125 7.18 3.25 -5.12
N ASP A 126 6.33 4.27 -5.36
CA ASP A 126 6.31 5.00 -6.63
C ASP A 126 7.63 5.76 -6.83
N ILE A 127 8.11 6.40 -5.76
CA ILE A 127 9.43 7.05 -5.73
C ILE A 127 10.53 6.01 -6.02
N ALA A 128 10.47 4.84 -5.38
CA ALA A 128 11.46 3.79 -5.59
C ALA A 128 11.45 3.24 -7.03
N ASP A 129 10.27 3.07 -7.65
CA ASP A 129 10.15 2.64 -9.04
C ASP A 129 10.76 3.68 -10.00
N LEU A 130 10.55 4.98 -9.77
CA LEU A 130 11.16 6.06 -10.56
C LEU A 130 12.69 6.09 -10.39
N VAL A 131 13.19 5.90 -9.16
CA VAL A 131 14.62 5.79 -8.85
C VAL A 131 15.24 4.61 -9.59
N LEU A 132 14.62 3.44 -9.49
CA LEU A 132 15.10 2.19 -10.11
C LEU A 132 15.08 2.23 -11.64
N ALA A 133 14.22 3.07 -12.22
CA ALA A 133 14.17 3.35 -13.65
C ALA A 133 15.14 4.46 -14.11
N GLY A 134 15.89 5.09 -13.19
CA GLY A 134 16.81 6.18 -13.51
C GLY A 134 16.13 7.50 -13.91
N ARG A 135 14.83 7.66 -13.60
CA ARG A 135 14.05 8.87 -13.93
C ARG A 135 14.28 9.96 -12.88
N GLN A 136 15.49 10.48 -12.82
CA GLN A 136 15.96 11.33 -11.72
C GLN A 136 15.07 12.55 -11.44
N GLY A 137 14.70 13.32 -12.47
CA GLY A 137 13.88 14.52 -12.28
C GLY A 137 12.49 14.20 -11.71
N GLU A 138 11.87 13.14 -12.22
CA GLU A 138 10.54 12.69 -11.77
C GLU A 138 10.60 12.08 -10.37
N ALA A 139 11.65 11.31 -10.06
CA ALA A 139 11.85 10.73 -8.74
C ALA A 139 11.99 11.83 -7.66
N VAL A 140 12.75 12.89 -7.94
CA VAL A 140 12.90 14.02 -7.02
C VAL A 140 11.59 14.80 -6.86
N ALA A 141 10.86 15.05 -7.96
CA ALA A 141 9.56 15.70 -7.91
C ALA A 141 8.54 14.89 -7.08
N ALA A 142 8.52 13.56 -7.28
CA ALA A 142 7.69 12.63 -6.52
C ALA A 142 8.06 12.64 -5.02
N ALA A 143 9.35 12.57 -4.69
CA ALA A 143 9.81 12.63 -3.30
C ALA A 143 9.40 13.93 -2.61
N ARG A 144 9.60 15.08 -3.26
CA ARG A 144 9.18 16.38 -2.75
C ARG A 144 7.67 16.44 -2.52
N ARG A 145 6.87 15.91 -3.46
CA ARG A 145 5.42 15.86 -3.33
C ARG A 145 4.99 14.99 -2.14
N ALA A 146 5.58 13.80 -1.97
CA ALA A 146 5.29 12.93 -0.83
C ALA A 146 5.61 13.59 0.51
N ILE A 147 6.74 14.31 0.60
CA ILE A 147 7.12 15.07 1.79
C ILE A 147 6.09 16.17 2.09
N GLN A 148 5.68 16.95 1.08
CA GLN A 148 4.67 18.01 1.23
C GLN A 148 3.30 17.47 1.66
N LEU A 149 2.96 16.24 1.25
CA LEU A 149 1.73 15.55 1.65
C LEU A 149 1.84 14.90 3.05
N GLY A 150 3.00 15.01 3.73
CA GLY A 150 3.19 14.49 5.07
C GLY A 150 3.47 12.99 5.15
N VAL A 151 3.87 12.35 4.03
CA VAL A 151 4.29 10.94 4.05
C VAL A 151 5.48 10.78 5.00
N PRO A 152 5.39 9.90 6.01
CA PRO A 152 6.49 9.70 6.96
C PRO A 152 7.80 9.33 6.24
N LEU A 153 8.87 10.10 6.50
CA LEU A 153 10.17 9.91 5.84
C LEU A 153 10.74 8.50 6.00
N VAL A 154 10.45 7.86 7.14
CA VAL A 154 10.83 6.47 7.42
C VAL A 154 10.18 5.48 6.44
N LEU A 155 8.96 5.75 5.96
CA LEU A 155 8.29 4.90 4.96
C LEU A 155 8.93 5.06 3.58
N ILE A 156 9.33 6.28 3.19
CA ILE A 156 10.06 6.53 1.95
C ILE A 156 11.42 5.80 1.99
N ALA A 157 12.17 5.95 3.09
CA ALA A 157 13.44 5.27 3.29
C ALA A 157 13.30 3.73 3.29
N SER A 158 12.23 3.21 3.92
CA SER A 158 11.94 1.77 3.95
C SER A 158 11.59 1.22 2.56
N ALA A 159 10.84 1.97 1.75
CA ALA A 159 10.51 1.59 0.38
C ALA A 159 11.76 1.53 -0.51
N LEU A 160 12.61 2.56 -0.45
CA LEU A 160 13.91 2.58 -1.14
C LEU A 160 14.81 1.41 -0.69
N SER A 161 14.83 1.12 0.62
CA SER A 161 15.59 -0.01 1.20
C SER A 161 15.15 -1.34 0.66
N THR A 162 13.84 -1.56 0.64
CA THR A 162 13.24 -2.79 0.12
C THR A 162 13.53 -2.95 -1.37
N ALA A 163 13.33 -1.90 -2.16
CA ALA A 163 13.56 -1.90 -3.59
C ALA A 163 15.03 -2.18 -3.96
N MET A 164 15.97 -1.50 -3.29
CA MET A 164 17.40 -1.74 -3.50
C MET A 164 17.85 -3.13 -3.03
N ARG A 165 17.30 -3.64 -1.93
CA ARG A 165 17.56 -5.02 -1.48
C ARG A 165 17.08 -6.04 -2.51
N ASP A 166 15.89 -5.85 -3.06
CA ASP A 166 15.32 -6.73 -4.08
C ASP A 166 16.22 -6.74 -5.33
N VAL A 167 16.67 -5.57 -5.79
CA VAL A 167 17.63 -5.46 -6.91
C VAL A 167 18.97 -6.12 -6.57
N ALA A 168 19.54 -5.87 -5.39
CA ALA A 168 20.82 -6.45 -5.00
C ALA A 168 20.80 -7.99 -4.92
N ARG A 169 19.72 -8.56 -4.38
CA ARG A 169 19.54 -10.02 -4.32
C ARG A 169 19.47 -10.64 -5.71
N VAL A 170 18.75 -9.99 -6.63
CA VAL A 170 18.57 -10.46 -8.00
C VAL A 170 19.84 -10.26 -8.84
N ALA A 171 20.53 -9.13 -8.70
CA ALA A 171 21.75 -8.82 -9.43
C ALA A 171 22.93 -9.72 -9.02
N GLY A 172 22.98 -10.13 -7.75
CA GLY A 172 24.02 -11.05 -7.24
C GLY A 172 23.73 -12.53 -7.52
N ALA A 173 22.53 -12.87 -7.97
CA ALA A 173 22.17 -14.23 -8.34
C ALA A 173 22.50 -14.50 -9.81
N GLY A 174 22.92 -15.73 -10.12
CA GLY A 174 23.30 -16.16 -11.47
C GLY A 174 22.10 -16.26 -12.43
N ARG A 175 21.97 -17.38 -13.16
CA ARG A 175 20.79 -17.58 -14.02
C ARG A 175 19.55 -17.80 -13.15
N ILE A 176 18.58 -16.90 -13.26
CA ILE A 176 17.29 -16.96 -12.56
C ILE A 176 16.17 -17.26 -13.55
N ASP A 177 15.33 -18.24 -13.22
CA ASP A 177 14.04 -18.47 -13.86
C ASP A 177 12.92 -17.92 -12.95
N PRO A 178 12.18 -16.87 -13.36
CA PRO A 178 11.16 -16.25 -12.53
C PRO A 178 10.05 -17.20 -12.04
N ARG A 179 9.72 -18.24 -12.83
CA ARG A 179 8.62 -19.17 -12.49
C ARG A 179 9.08 -20.21 -11.48
N ARG A 180 10.33 -20.66 -11.58
CA ARG A 180 10.90 -21.66 -10.67
C ARG A 180 11.44 -21.03 -9.38
N ASP A 181 12.12 -19.89 -9.50
CA ASP A 181 12.98 -19.36 -8.43
C ASP A 181 12.28 -18.31 -7.55
N ALA A 182 11.09 -17.82 -7.94
CA ALA A 182 10.31 -16.79 -7.22
C ALA A 182 10.21 -17.00 -5.70
N SER A 183 9.94 -18.23 -5.27
CA SER A 183 9.82 -18.59 -3.85
C SER A 183 11.12 -18.36 -3.08
N ALA A 184 12.27 -18.69 -3.67
CA ALA A 184 13.59 -18.49 -3.04
C ALA A 184 13.92 -17.00 -2.83
N PHE A 185 13.35 -16.12 -3.67
CA PHE A 185 13.47 -14.67 -3.52
C PHE A 185 12.39 -14.06 -2.62
N GLY A 186 11.38 -14.84 -2.18
CA GLY A 186 10.24 -14.32 -1.43
C GLY A 186 9.37 -13.36 -2.26
N MET A 187 9.36 -13.54 -3.59
CA MET A 187 8.65 -12.68 -4.54
C MET A 187 7.62 -13.50 -5.33
N ALA A 188 6.55 -12.85 -5.77
CA ALA A 188 5.70 -13.45 -6.80
C ALA A 188 6.45 -13.52 -8.14
N PRO A 189 6.14 -14.48 -9.04
CA PRO A 189 6.83 -14.63 -10.34
C PRO A 189 6.88 -13.34 -11.17
N TRP A 190 5.77 -12.61 -11.26
CA TRP A 190 5.70 -11.34 -11.98
C TRP A 190 6.58 -10.25 -11.36
N LYS A 191 6.73 -10.24 -10.02
CA LYS A 191 7.57 -9.29 -9.31
C LYS A 191 9.04 -9.61 -9.54
N LEU A 192 9.43 -10.89 -9.46
CA LEU A 192 10.79 -11.33 -9.77
C LEU A 192 11.17 -11.01 -11.22
N GLU A 193 10.26 -11.21 -12.16
CA GLU A 193 10.45 -10.84 -13.57
C GLU A 193 10.66 -9.32 -13.75
N LYS A 194 9.83 -8.48 -13.11
CA LYS A 194 10.01 -7.02 -13.10
C LYS A 194 11.37 -6.64 -12.50
N THR A 195 11.72 -7.18 -11.33
CA THR A 195 12.99 -6.89 -10.65
C THR A 195 14.20 -7.32 -11.47
N LEU A 196 14.13 -8.46 -12.18
CA LEU A 196 15.16 -8.91 -13.11
C LEU A 196 15.41 -7.91 -14.24
N ARG A 197 14.34 -7.36 -14.82
CA ARG A 197 14.44 -6.36 -15.88
C ARG A 197 15.10 -5.07 -15.40
N VAL A 198 14.78 -4.66 -14.18
CA VAL A 198 15.42 -3.51 -13.51
C VAL A 198 16.88 -3.82 -13.20
N ALA A 199 17.18 -4.94 -12.54
CA ALA A 199 18.52 -5.30 -12.09
C ALA A 199 19.55 -5.35 -13.23
N ARG A 200 19.13 -5.71 -14.45
CA ARG A 200 19.99 -5.67 -15.65
C ARG A 200 20.54 -4.29 -15.99
N GLN A 201 19.87 -3.22 -15.55
CA GLN A 201 20.29 -1.84 -15.77
C GLN A 201 21.21 -1.32 -14.65
N TRP A 202 21.38 -2.09 -13.57
CA TRP A 202 22.14 -1.72 -12.39
C TRP A 202 23.49 -2.47 -12.36
N PRO A 203 24.61 -1.85 -12.77
CA PRO A 203 25.92 -2.48 -12.69
C PRO A 203 26.34 -2.72 -11.23
N PRO A 204 27.25 -3.69 -10.95
CA PRO A 204 27.63 -4.06 -9.58
C PRO A 204 28.07 -2.87 -8.71
N ALA A 205 28.81 -1.92 -9.28
CA ALA A 205 29.24 -0.70 -8.59
C ALA A 205 28.05 0.19 -8.20
N ALA A 206 27.05 0.35 -9.08
CA ALA A 206 25.83 1.11 -8.80
C ALA A 206 24.98 0.41 -7.71
N VAL A 207 24.87 -0.91 -7.75
CA VAL A 207 24.17 -1.68 -6.69
C VAL A 207 24.85 -1.46 -5.35
N SER A 208 26.18 -1.60 -5.28
CA SER A 208 26.95 -1.40 -4.04
C SER A 208 26.77 0.02 -3.49
N ARG A 209 26.91 1.04 -4.35
CA ARG A 209 26.71 2.43 -3.96
C ARG A 209 25.28 2.70 -3.52
N GLY A 210 24.30 2.15 -4.22
CA GLY A 210 22.88 2.33 -3.89
C GLY A 210 22.52 1.74 -2.54
N VAL A 211 23.02 0.55 -2.21
CA VAL A 211 22.84 -0.07 -0.88
C VAL A 211 23.43 0.82 0.23
N GLN A 212 24.62 1.39 0.02
CA GLN A 212 25.24 2.29 0.99
C GLN A 212 24.42 3.58 1.20
N LEU A 213 23.97 4.20 0.11
CA LEU A 213 23.15 5.42 0.16
C LEU A 213 21.87 5.20 0.95
N VAL A 214 21.17 4.11 0.67
CA VAL A 214 19.93 3.81 1.36
C VAL A 214 20.15 3.45 2.82
N ALA A 215 21.23 2.73 3.16
CA ALA A 215 21.59 2.46 4.56
C ALA A 215 21.89 3.75 5.35
N GLN A 216 22.58 4.71 4.72
CA GLN A 216 22.84 6.03 5.31
C GLN A 216 21.54 6.80 5.53
N LEU A 217 20.62 6.79 4.55
CA LEU A 217 19.31 7.41 4.69
C LEU A 217 18.51 6.79 5.84
N ASP A 218 18.47 5.46 5.92
CA ASP A 218 17.69 4.72 6.92
C ASP A 218 18.18 5.01 8.36
N ALA A 219 19.49 5.19 8.53
CA ALA A 219 20.09 5.67 9.79
C ALA A 219 19.75 7.15 10.04
N GLY A 220 19.81 7.97 8.99
CA GLY A 220 19.57 9.40 9.03
C GLY A 220 18.17 9.81 9.47
N VAL A 221 17.14 9.19 8.87
CA VAL A 221 15.72 9.47 9.18
C VAL A 221 15.30 9.01 10.58
N LYS A 222 16.13 8.23 11.28
CA LYS A 222 15.89 7.76 12.66
C LYS A 222 16.50 8.68 13.73
N GLY A 223 16.84 9.92 13.38
CA GLY A 223 17.26 10.97 14.33
C GLY A 223 18.72 11.36 14.26
N GLN A 224 19.44 11.00 13.19
CA GLN A 224 20.88 11.28 13.03
C GLN A 224 21.16 12.48 12.09
N LEU A 225 20.13 13.11 11.50
CA LEU A 225 20.31 14.18 10.51
C LEU A 225 19.63 15.50 10.90
N PRO A 226 20.28 16.66 10.69
CA PRO A 226 19.72 17.98 10.98
C PRO A 226 18.64 18.41 9.97
N ALA A 227 18.59 17.81 8.78
CA ALA A 227 17.60 18.11 7.73
C ALA A 227 17.13 16.81 7.03
N PRO A 228 16.21 16.04 7.64
CA PRO A 228 15.85 14.71 7.16
C PRO A 228 15.08 14.72 5.83
N GLU A 229 14.30 15.76 5.54
CA GLU A 229 13.59 15.94 4.27
C GLU A 229 14.57 16.13 3.11
N TYR A 230 15.55 17.03 3.28
CA TYR A 230 16.62 17.24 2.32
C TYR A 230 17.41 15.95 2.08
N ALA A 231 17.70 15.19 3.14
CA ALA A 231 18.43 13.93 3.02
C ALA A 231 17.67 12.89 2.16
N VAL A 232 16.34 12.82 2.29
CA VAL A 232 15.50 11.98 1.41
C VAL A 232 15.60 12.46 -0.03
N GLU A 233 15.36 13.74 -0.32
CA GLU A 233 15.42 14.28 -1.69
C GLU A 233 16.81 14.08 -2.33
N ASP A 234 17.88 14.33 -1.58
CA ASP A 234 19.24 14.18 -2.07
C ASP A 234 19.62 12.71 -2.29
N THR A 235 19.17 11.80 -1.42
CA THR A 235 19.38 10.36 -1.61
C THR A 235 18.64 9.85 -2.85
N VAL A 236 17.40 10.28 -3.06
CA VAL A 236 16.61 9.97 -4.26
C VAL A 236 17.33 10.46 -5.53
N ARG A 237 17.82 11.70 -5.51
CA ARG A 237 18.60 12.29 -6.60
C ARG A 237 19.87 11.48 -6.89
N GLN A 238 20.65 11.15 -5.87
CA GLN A 238 21.89 10.39 -6.00
C GLN A 238 21.63 8.98 -6.53
N LEU A 239 20.63 8.27 -6.00
CA LEU A 239 20.29 6.90 -6.40
C LEU A 239 19.85 6.83 -7.86
N ALA A 240 18.90 7.69 -8.27
CA ALA A 240 18.42 7.70 -9.64
C ALA A 240 19.54 8.07 -10.63
N GLY A 241 20.47 8.93 -10.21
CA GLY A 241 21.64 9.32 -10.98
C GLY A 241 22.69 8.22 -11.17
N LEU A 242 22.63 7.10 -10.43
CA LEU A 242 23.61 6.00 -10.59
C LEU A 242 23.47 5.27 -11.93
N ILE A 243 22.28 5.33 -12.54
CA ILE A 243 21.96 4.63 -13.79
C ILE A 243 21.27 5.54 -14.83
N ALA A 244 21.09 6.83 -14.52
CA ALA A 244 20.50 7.79 -15.45
C ALA A 244 21.37 7.87 -16.72
N ARG A 245 20.73 7.74 -17.89
CA ARG A 245 21.41 7.93 -19.18
C ARG A 245 21.66 9.43 -19.34
N ARG A 246 22.91 9.79 -19.64
CA ARG A 246 23.27 11.15 -20.08
C ARG A 246 22.58 11.47 -21.40
#